data_AF-A0A8S7U509-F1
#
_entry.id   AF-A0A8S7U509-F1
#
_cell.length_a   1.000
_cell.length_b   1.000
_cell.length_c   1.000
_cell.angle_alpha   90.00
_cell.angle_beta   90.00
_cell.angle_gamma   90.00
#
_symmetry.space_group_name_H-M   'P 1'
#
loop_
_entity.id
_entity.type
_entity.pdbx_description
1 polymer ?
#
loop_
_entity_poly.entity_id
_entity_poly.type
_entity_poly.pdbx_seq_one_letter_code
_entity_poly.pdbx_strand_id
1 'polypeptide(L)'
;MSKHIYYDPKYRAEMRAQLVVSGYTPEQADTTLTELMGELPFDEAEYEYWLKQFRLEILENTTLPSLIRIIKSVIDNACYNGDCLAAAIATHALVNLLEVTGAVFLNPEKVLRDENTDDY
;
A
#
# COMPACT_ATOMS: atom_id res chain seq x y z
N MET A 1 -9.72 -28.20 -4.80
CA MET A 1 -9.38 -27.04 -5.66
C MET A 1 -8.15 -27.42 -6.47
N SER A 2 -8.19 -27.20 -7.79
CA SER A 2 -7.20 -27.72 -8.75
C SER A 2 -5.82 -27.10 -8.54
N LYS A 3 -4.79 -27.93 -8.29
CA LYS A 3 -3.38 -27.52 -8.11
C LYS A 3 -2.71 -26.97 -9.39
N HIS A 4 -3.44 -26.87 -10.50
CA HIS A 4 -2.87 -26.56 -11.82
C HIS A 4 -2.61 -25.08 -12.08
N ILE A 5 -3.21 -24.16 -11.32
CA ILE A 5 -3.10 -22.70 -11.56
C ILE A 5 -1.71 -22.17 -11.15
N TYR A 6 -1.06 -22.81 -10.17
CA TYR A 6 0.24 -22.40 -9.64
C TYR A 6 1.41 -22.63 -10.61
N TYR A 7 1.22 -23.34 -11.72
CA TYR A 7 2.27 -23.57 -12.71
C TYR A 7 2.17 -22.64 -13.92
N ASP A 8 1.16 -21.76 -13.95
CA ASP A 8 0.93 -20.84 -15.06
C ASP A 8 1.83 -19.59 -14.91
N PRO A 9 2.71 -19.30 -15.89
CA PRO A 9 3.52 -18.07 -15.91
C PRO A 9 2.69 -16.79 -15.79
N LYS A 10 1.46 -16.80 -16.32
CA LYS A 10 0.54 -15.65 -16.23
C LYS A 10 0.06 -15.41 -14.80
N TYR A 11 -0.21 -16.49 -14.08
CA TYR A 11 -0.61 -16.40 -12.68
C TYR A 11 0.53 -15.86 -11.80
N ARG A 12 1.78 -16.25 -12.07
CA ARG A 12 2.95 -15.66 -11.40
C ARG A 12 3.08 -14.17 -11.69
N ALA A 13 2.90 -13.78 -12.96
CA ALA A 13 2.99 -12.39 -13.39
C ALA A 13 1.92 -11.50 -12.71
N GLU A 14 0.68 -11.99 -12.63
CA GLU A 14 -0.42 -11.33 -11.91
C GLU A 14 -0.11 -11.16 -10.41
N MET A 15 0.30 -12.24 -9.72
CA MET A 15 0.59 -12.20 -8.29
C MET A 15 1.77 -11.28 -7.95
N ARG A 16 2.79 -11.24 -8.82
CA ARG A 16 3.91 -10.31 -8.69
C ARG A 16 3.45 -8.86 -8.82
N ALA A 17 2.59 -8.57 -9.79
CA ALA A 17 2.02 -7.24 -9.96
C ALA A 17 1.25 -6.80 -8.70
N GLN A 18 0.43 -7.67 -8.10
CA GLN A 18 -0.29 -7.37 -6.86
C GLN A 18 0.64 -7.04 -5.69
N LEU A 19 1.70 -7.84 -5.48
CA LEU A 19 2.66 -7.61 -4.41
C LEU A 19 3.39 -6.28 -4.58
N VAL A 20 3.83 -5.96 -5.79
CA VAL A 20 4.52 -4.70 -6.10
C VAL A 20 3.60 -3.50 -5.89
N VAL A 21 2.35 -3.58 -6.34
CA VAL A 21 1.36 -2.52 -6.09
C VAL A 21 1.07 -2.37 -4.57
N SER A 22 1.18 -3.45 -3.82
CA SER A 22 1.01 -3.46 -2.34
C SER A 22 2.26 -2.96 -1.58
N GLY A 23 3.31 -2.53 -2.28
CA GLY A 23 4.49 -1.89 -1.69
C GLY A 23 5.74 -2.76 -1.57
N TYR A 24 5.73 -3.98 -2.10
CA TYR A 24 6.94 -4.82 -2.17
C TYR A 24 7.88 -4.31 -3.27
N THR A 25 9.20 -4.43 -3.05
CA THR A 25 10.11 -4.32 -4.19
C THR A 25 9.93 -5.53 -5.13
N PRO A 26 10.28 -5.40 -6.42
CA PRO A 26 10.22 -6.52 -7.34
C PRO A 26 11.01 -7.74 -6.83
N GLU A 27 12.19 -7.56 -6.22
CA GLU A 27 12.98 -8.67 -5.67
C GLU A 27 12.30 -9.34 -4.46
N GLN A 28 11.65 -8.56 -3.60
CA GLN A 28 10.90 -9.12 -2.47
C GLN A 28 9.70 -9.94 -2.96
N ALA A 29 8.98 -9.43 -3.95
CA ALA A 29 7.88 -10.16 -4.57
C ALA A 29 8.36 -11.48 -5.21
N ASP A 30 9.48 -11.45 -5.93
CA ASP A 30 10.05 -12.63 -6.57
C ASP A 30 10.53 -13.67 -5.56
N THR A 31 11.10 -13.24 -4.43
CA THR A 31 11.49 -14.12 -3.31
C THR A 31 10.27 -14.79 -2.70
N THR A 32 9.26 -14.01 -2.31
CA THR A 32 8.02 -14.54 -1.72
C THR A 32 7.30 -15.51 -2.65
N LEU A 33 7.22 -15.20 -3.95
CA LEU A 33 6.59 -16.11 -4.92
C LEU A 33 7.39 -17.40 -5.09
N THR A 34 8.72 -17.32 -5.12
CA THR A 34 9.56 -18.53 -5.24
C THR A 34 9.41 -19.45 -4.03
N GLU A 35 9.28 -18.90 -2.82
CA GLU A 35 9.02 -19.68 -1.61
C GLU A 35 7.64 -20.35 -1.62
N LEU A 36 6.62 -19.68 -2.16
CA LEU A 36 5.23 -20.15 -2.12
C LEU A 36 4.87 -21.13 -3.25
N MET A 37 5.42 -20.92 -4.46
CA MET A 37 5.04 -21.65 -5.67
C MET A 37 6.23 -22.26 -6.43
N GLY A 38 7.45 -22.09 -5.92
CA GLY A 38 8.67 -22.59 -6.57
C GLY A 38 9.17 -21.67 -7.68
N GLU A 39 10.28 -22.06 -8.31
CA GLU A 39 10.77 -21.40 -9.52
C GLU A 39 9.81 -21.70 -10.68
N LEU A 40 9.31 -20.64 -11.30
CA LEU A 40 8.39 -20.71 -12.42
C LEU A 40 8.80 -19.70 -13.48
N PRO A 41 8.43 -19.92 -14.76
CA PRO A 41 8.69 -18.96 -15.81
C PRO A 41 7.98 -17.63 -15.50
N PHE A 42 8.66 -16.53 -15.82
CA PHE A 42 8.12 -15.18 -15.66
C PHE A 42 7.71 -14.63 -17.03
N ASP A 43 6.46 -14.19 -17.14
CA ASP A 43 5.94 -13.49 -18.32
C ASP A 43 5.89 -11.98 -18.04
N GLU A 44 6.86 -11.26 -18.58
CA GLU A 44 7.01 -9.82 -18.37
C GLU A 44 5.87 -9.01 -18.99
N ALA A 45 5.31 -9.47 -20.12
CA ALA A 45 4.24 -8.74 -20.81
C ALA A 45 2.92 -8.83 -20.02
N GLU A 46 2.62 -10.01 -19.46
CA GLU A 46 1.48 -10.18 -18.54
C GLU A 46 1.70 -9.40 -17.25
N TYR A 47 2.93 -9.36 -16.72
CA TYR A 47 3.23 -8.60 -15.51
C TYR A 47 2.96 -7.11 -15.69
N GLU A 48 3.45 -6.51 -16.78
CA GLU A 48 3.23 -5.09 -17.08
C GLU A 48 1.75 -4.78 -17.32
N TYR A 49 1.01 -5.69 -17.96
CA TYR A 49 -0.43 -5.58 -18.12
C TYR A 49 -1.14 -5.52 -16.76
N TRP A 50 -0.90 -6.50 -15.88
CA TRP A 50 -1.55 -6.57 -14.57
C TRP A 50 -1.10 -5.44 -13.64
N LEU A 51 0.17 -5.05 -13.67
CA LEU A 51 0.69 -3.93 -12.88
C LEU A 51 -0.03 -2.64 -13.24
N LYS A 52 -0.24 -2.40 -14.54
CA LYS A 52 -1.03 -1.25 -15.01
C LYS A 52 -2.48 -1.34 -14.57
N GLN A 53 -3.12 -2.51 -14.68
CA GLN A 53 -4.51 -2.71 -14.26
C GLN A 53 -4.70 -2.45 -12.77
N PHE A 54 -3.88 -3.03 -11.90
CA PHE A 54 -4.01 -2.83 -10.44
C PHE A 54 -3.70 -1.39 -10.03
N ARG A 55 -2.74 -0.72 -10.68
CA ARG A 55 -2.51 0.71 -10.45
C ARG A 55 -3.71 1.55 -10.85
N LEU A 56 -4.33 1.27 -12.00
CA LEU A 56 -5.55 1.94 -12.44
C LEU A 56 -6.71 1.64 -11.48
N GLU A 57 -6.89 0.41 -11.05
CA GLU A 57 -7.95 0.04 -10.10
C GLU A 57 -7.79 0.79 -8.76
N ILE A 58 -6.57 0.92 -8.25
CA ILE A 58 -6.30 1.72 -7.05
C ILE A 58 -6.64 3.20 -7.28
N LEU A 59 -6.27 3.75 -8.44
CA LEU A 59 -6.50 5.15 -8.78
C LEU A 59 -7.97 5.47 -9.08
N GLU A 60 -8.70 4.54 -9.69
CA GLU A 60 -10.06 4.73 -10.18
C GLU A 60 -11.14 4.36 -9.15
N ASN A 61 -10.90 3.36 -8.29
CA ASN A 61 -11.91 2.83 -7.36
C ASN A 61 -11.64 3.13 -5.87
N THR A 62 -10.51 3.73 -5.53
CA THR A 62 -10.16 4.02 -4.12
C THR A 62 -10.15 5.50 -3.85
N THR A 63 -11.25 6.02 -3.31
CA THR A 63 -11.28 7.39 -2.80
C THR A 63 -10.27 7.54 -1.66
N LEU A 64 -9.69 8.73 -1.49
CA LEU A 64 -8.78 9.02 -0.37
C LEU A 64 -9.36 8.58 1.01
N PRO A 65 -10.65 8.81 1.33
CA PRO A 65 -11.28 8.27 2.53
C PRO A 65 -11.26 6.74 2.63
N SER A 66 -11.39 6.03 1.50
CA SER A 66 -11.35 4.56 1.47
C SER A 66 -9.95 4.03 1.75
N LEU A 67 -8.91 4.67 1.19
CA LEU A 67 -7.50 4.35 1.46
C LEU A 67 -7.15 4.59 2.94
N ILE A 68 -7.55 5.74 3.51
CA ILE A 68 -7.35 6.05 4.93
C ILE A 68 -7.98 4.99 5.82
N ARG A 69 -9.21 4.55 5.51
CA ARG A 69 -9.93 3.52 6.28
C ARG A 69 -9.23 2.16 6.21
N ILE A 70 -8.73 1.77 5.04
CA ILE A 70 -8.00 0.51 4.86
C ILE A 70 -6.69 0.54 5.67
N ILE A 71 -5.89 1.59 5.53
CA ILE A 71 -4.61 1.72 6.24
C ILE A 71 -4.84 1.76 7.76
N LYS A 72 -5.86 2.49 8.23
CA LYS A 72 -6.24 2.51 9.65
C LYS A 72 -6.59 1.11 10.16
N SER A 73 -7.36 0.33 9.40
CA SER A 73 -7.70 -1.05 9.78
C SER A 73 -6.47 -1.95 9.91
N VAL A 74 -5.45 -1.75 9.06
CA VAL A 74 -4.18 -2.48 9.14
C VAL A 74 -3.42 -2.10 10.42
N ILE A 75 -3.34 -0.80 10.75
CA ILE A 75 -2.72 -0.31 11.98
C ILE A 75 -3.44 -0.90 13.21
N ASP A 76 -4.77 -0.81 13.27
CA ASP A 76 -5.56 -1.29 14.40
C ASP A 76 -5.38 -2.80 14.62
N ASN A 77 -5.34 -3.60 13.54
CA ASN A 77 -5.12 -5.04 13.61
C ASN A 77 -3.67 -5.39 14.02
N ALA A 78 -2.67 -4.67 13.50
CA ALA A 78 -1.27 -4.87 13.88
C ALA A 78 -1.05 -4.56 15.37
N CYS A 79 -1.64 -3.46 15.87
CA CYS A 79 -1.63 -3.11 17.28
C CYS A 79 -2.33 -4.18 18.16
N TYR A 80 -3.49 -4.68 17.71
CA TYR A 80 -4.22 -5.75 18.42
C TYR A 80 -3.39 -7.03 18.55
N ASN A 81 -2.66 -7.41 17.49
CA ASN A 81 -1.83 -8.61 17.45
C ASN A 81 -0.41 -8.42 18.04
N GLY A 82 -0.04 -7.20 18.46
CA GLY A 82 1.28 -6.89 18.98
C GLY A 82 2.39 -6.84 17.90
N ASP A 83 2.02 -6.71 16.63
CA ASP A 83 2.97 -6.59 15.52
C ASP A 83 3.39 -5.13 15.32
N CYS A 84 4.38 -4.70 16.10
CA CYS A 84 4.88 -3.33 16.08
C CYS A 84 5.47 -2.90 14.73
N LEU A 85 6.03 -3.84 13.95
CA LEU A 85 6.65 -3.53 12.66
C LEU A 85 5.58 -3.24 11.60
N ALA A 86 4.55 -4.08 11.52
CA ALA A 86 3.43 -3.85 10.63
C ALA A 86 2.68 -2.54 10.97
N ALA A 87 2.50 -2.25 12.26
CA ALA A 87 1.89 -1.01 12.73
C ALA A 87 2.72 0.22 12.32
N ALA A 88 4.05 0.17 12.44
CA ALA A 88 4.93 1.28 12.07
C ALA A 88 4.92 1.55 10.56
N ILE A 89 4.98 0.50 9.72
CA ILE A 89 4.95 0.62 8.26
C ILE A 89 3.60 1.22 7.79
N ALA A 90 2.48 0.69 8.30
CA ALA A 90 1.16 1.19 7.95
C ALA A 90 0.94 2.64 8.44
N THR A 91 1.45 2.99 9.62
CA THR A 91 1.40 4.37 10.14
C THR A 91 2.21 5.32 9.24
N HIS A 92 3.41 4.92 8.80
CA HIS A 92 4.22 5.74 7.91
C HIS A 92 3.54 5.93 6.54
N ALA A 93 2.93 4.88 5.98
CA ALA A 93 2.14 4.98 4.76
C ALA A 93 0.95 5.95 4.90
N LEU A 94 0.27 5.93 6.06
CA LEU A 94 -0.82 6.88 6.35
C LEU A 94 -0.31 8.33 6.43
N VAL A 95 0.78 8.58 7.14
CA VAL A 95 1.37 9.92 7.28
C VAL A 95 1.77 10.46 5.91
N ASN A 96 2.50 9.67 5.11
CA ASN A 96 2.90 10.09 3.76
C ASN A 96 1.67 10.39 2.88
N LEU A 97 0.61 9.59 2.99
CA LEU A 97 -0.65 9.84 2.26
C LEU A 97 -1.30 11.17 2.68
N LEU A 98 -1.35 11.46 3.98
CA LEU A 98 -1.93 12.70 4.49
C LEU A 98 -1.08 13.94 4.13
N GLU A 99 0.25 13.81 4.14
CA GLU A 99 1.18 14.87 3.75
C GLU A 99 1.06 15.21 2.25
N VAL A 100 1.08 14.19 1.38
CA VAL A 100 0.98 14.36 -0.07
C VAL A 100 -0.38 14.94 -0.49
N THR A 101 -1.43 14.65 0.26
CA THR A 101 -2.79 15.14 -0.02
C THR A 101 -3.08 16.53 0.59
N GLY A 102 -2.14 17.10 1.35
CA GLY A 102 -2.34 18.38 2.03
C GLY A 102 -3.36 18.32 3.17
N ALA A 103 -3.78 17.12 3.59
CA ALA A 103 -4.65 16.93 4.74
C ALA A 103 -3.94 17.26 6.07
N VAL A 104 -2.61 17.26 6.06
CA VAL A 104 -1.77 17.75 7.16
C VAL A 104 -1.58 19.27 7.03
N PHE A 105 -2.53 20.06 7.56
CA PHE A 105 -2.26 21.46 7.91
C PHE A 105 -1.38 21.49 9.17
N LEU A 106 -0.08 21.23 9.01
CA LEU A 106 0.90 21.60 10.04
C LEU A 106 1.40 23.01 9.74
N ASN A 107 0.70 24.00 10.26
CA ASN A 107 1.35 25.25 10.63
C ASN A 107 1.09 25.53 12.12
N PRO A 108 1.85 24.89 13.03
CA PRO A 108 1.74 25.16 14.47
C PRO A 108 2.04 26.62 14.83
N GLU A 109 2.72 27.39 13.97
CA GLU A 109 2.99 28.81 14.21
C GLU A 109 1.79 29.74 13.93
N LYS A 110 0.79 29.28 13.16
CA LYS A 110 -0.41 30.10 12.88
C LYS A 110 -1.49 30.00 13.94
N VAL A 111 -1.60 28.87 14.63
CA VAL A 111 -2.64 28.67 15.67
C VAL A 111 -2.32 29.46 16.95
N LEU A 112 -1.05 29.74 17.22
CA LEU A 112 -0.63 30.52 18.40
C LEU A 112 -0.62 32.05 18.18
N ARG A 113 -0.85 32.54 16.96
CA ARG A 113 -0.88 33.99 16.67
C ARG A 113 -2.27 34.61 16.67
N ASP A 114 -3.34 33.81 16.55
CA ASP A 114 -4.71 34.33 16.50
C ASP A 114 -5.38 34.47 17.88
N GLU A 115 -4.72 34.09 18.99
CA GLU A 115 -5.29 34.28 20.35
C GLU A 115 -4.77 35.54 21.08
N ASN A 116 -3.96 36.41 20.46
CA ASN A 116 -3.37 37.57 21.14
C ASN A 116 -3.45 38.91 20.39
N THR A 117 -4.41 39.07 19.47
CA THR A 117 -4.71 40.38 18.91
C THR A 117 -6.21 40.65 18.91
N ASP A 118 -6.76 40.83 20.11
CA ASP A 118 -7.92 41.69 20.31
C ASP A 118 -7.52 42.85 21.25
N ASP A 119 -7.55 44.04 20.64
CA ASP A 119 -7.90 45.34 21.20
C ASP A 119 -6.98 46.03 22.22
N TYR A 120 -6.16 46.95 21.68
CA TYR A 120 -5.88 48.26 22.29
C TYR A 120 -6.99 49.26 21.94
#